data_AF-A0A4Q5QPR1-F1
#
_entry.id   AF-A0A4Q5QPR1-F1
#
_cell.length_a   1.000
_cell.length_b   1.000
_cell.length_c   1.000
_cell.angle_alpha   90.00
_cell.angle_beta   90.00
_cell.angle_gamma   90.00
#
_symmetry.space_group_name_H-M   'P 1'
#
loop_
_entity.id
_entity.type
_entity.pdbx_description
1 polymer ?
#
loop_
_entity_poly.entity_id
_entity_poly.type
_entity_poly.pdbx_seq_one_letter_code
_entity_poly.pdbx_strand_id
1 'polypeptide(L)'
;MLVEQIRGFPKHLSQHVGGFVISQDKVSDLVPIENAAMPDRTVIQWDKEDLESMGLLKVDVLALGMLTMLRKSLGYINEYEPDIKTLADIPREDPETYDMLCAGDSVGTFQVESRAQMAMLPRLKPRCFYDLVIQIAIVRPGPIQGGMVHPYLRRRNDLEQITYPSPAIEDILKTTLGVPIFQEQVIRLAMVAAGFTGGEADQLRRAMANWGKDSTLMHFEEKFINGMLQGGYE
;
A
#
# COMPACT_ATOMS: atom_id res chain seq x y z
N MET A 1 13.67 17.33 31.82
CA MET A 1 12.77 18.45 31.44
C MET A 1 11.34 17.92 31.51
N LEU A 2 10.35 18.70 31.98
CA LEU A 2 8.96 18.25 32.15
C LEU A 2 8.38 17.59 30.89
N VAL A 3 8.77 18.07 29.71
CA VAL A 3 8.39 17.54 28.40
C VAL A 3 8.69 16.05 28.25
N GLU A 4 9.87 15.59 28.68
CA GLU A 4 10.22 14.15 28.59
C GLU A 4 9.44 13.31 29.60
N GLN A 5 8.99 13.88 30.72
CA GLN A 5 8.20 13.17 31.73
C GLN A 5 6.75 12.96 31.30
N ILE A 6 6.21 13.84 30.46
CA ILE A 6 4.83 13.74 29.94
C ILE A 6 4.74 13.09 28.56
N ARG A 7 5.88 12.76 27.94
CA ARG A 7 5.93 12.12 26.62
C ARG A 7 5.34 10.71 26.70
N GLY A 8 4.32 10.44 25.88
CA GLY A 8 3.64 9.14 25.84
C GLY A 8 2.45 9.02 26.80
N PHE A 9 2.21 9.99 27.70
CA PHE A 9 0.99 10.00 28.50
C PHE A 9 -0.23 10.25 27.61
N PRO A 10 -1.31 9.44 27.75
CA PRO A 10 -2.52 9.63 26.96
C PRO A 10 -3.19 10.95 27.33
N LYS A 11 -3.53 11.76 26.32
CA LYS A 11 -4.17 13.07 26.52
C LYS A 11 -5.69 12.96 26.70
N HIS A 12 -6.33 12.10 25.91
CA HIS A 12 -7.77 11.83 25.93
C HIS A 12 -8.06 10.52 25.20
N LEU A 13 -9.21 9.91 25.48
CA LEU A 13 -9.75 8.82 24.68
C LEU A 13 -10.25 9.38 23.35
N SER A 14 -9.77 8.81 22.25
CA SER A 14 -10.18 9.19 20.90
C SER A 14 -10.87 8.01 20.22
N GLN A 15 -11.71 8.30 19.24
CA GLN A 15 -12.51 7.31 18.54
C GLN A 15 -11.81 6.91 17.24
N HIS A 16 -11.71 5.61 16.97
CA HIS A 16 -11.26 5.14 15.66
C HIS A 16 -12.36 5.34 14.63
N VAL A 17 -12.22 6.35 13.78
CA VAL A 17 -13.22 6.69 12.76
C VAL A 17 -13.37 5.51 11.79
N GLY A 18 -14.57 4.92 11.79
CA GLY A 18 -14.90 3.78 10.92
C GLY A 18 -14.66 2.41 11.54
N GLY A 19 -14.06 2.30 12.73
CA GLY A 19 -13.87 1.01 13.39
C GLY A 19 -15.15 0.51 14.06
N PHE A 20 -15.58 -0.70 13.70
CA PHE A 20 -16.69 -1.40 14.34
C PHE A 20 -16.21 -2.74 14.89
N VAL A 21 -16.78 -3.12 16.03
CA VAL A 21 -16.54 -4.43 16.64
C VAL A 21 -17.83 -5.23 16.57
N ILE A 22 -17.70 -6.48 16.13
CA ILE A 22 -18.80 -7.42 16.02
C ILE A 22 -18.49 -8.59 16.94
N SER A 23 -19.44 -8.91 17.82
CA SER A 23 -19.38 -10.02 18.76
C SER A 23 -20.64 -10.88 18.61
N GLN A 24 -20.50 -12.17 18.92
CA GLN A 24 -21.64 -13.09 18.98
C GLN A 24 -22.56 -12.76 20.16
N ASP A 25 -21.96 -12.47 21.32
CA ASP A 25 -22.68 -12.08 22.53
C ASP A 25 -22.66 -10.54 22.71
N LYS A 26 -23.41 -10.05 23.69
CA LYS A 26 -23.49 -8.61 23.99
C LYS A 26 -22.09 -8.06 24.27
N VAL A 27 -21.71 -7.01 23.54
CA VAL A 27 -20.41 -6.35 23.71
C VAL A 27 -20.20 -5.85 25.14
N SER A 28 -21.28 -5.45 25.83
CA SER A 28 -21.24 -5.00 27.23
C SER A 28 -20.80 -6.06 28.23
N ASP A 29 -20.94 -7.34 27.88
CA ASP A 29 -20.55 -8.46 28.73
C ASP A 29 -19.04 -8.74 28.60
N LEU A 30 -18.41 -8.17 27.56
CA LEU A 30 -16.99 -8.34 27.24
C LEU A 30 -16.16 -7.11 27.64
N VAL A 31 -16.66 -5.91 27.31
CA VAL A 31 -15.93 -4.64 27.48
C VAL A 31 -16.89 -3.51 27.90
N PRO A 32 -16.47 -2.60 28.79
CA PRO A 32 -17.24 -1.41 29.11
C PRO A 32 -17.57 -0.58 27.86
N ILE A 33 -18.82 -0.13 27.79
CA ILE A 33 -19.35 0.70 26.72
C ILE A 33 -19.63 2.09 27.28
N GLU A 34 -19.24 3.12 26.53
CA GLU A 34 -19.56 4.51 26.82
C GLU A 34 -20.26 5.18 25.63
N ASN A 35 -21.00 6.25 25.91
CA ASN A 35 -21.62 7.05 24.85
C ASN A 35 -20.54 7.88 24.13
N ALA A 36 -20.58 7.86 22.81
CA ALA A 36 -19.76 8.74 21.99
C ALA A 36 -20.28 10.19 22.03
N ALA A 37 -19.46 11.13 21.55
CA ALA A 37 -19.86 12.53 21.44
C ALA A 37 -21.07 12.77 20.50
N MET A 38 -21.27 11.89 19.51
CA MET A 38 -22.41 11.96 18.59
C MET A 38 -23.60 11.21 19.18
N PRO A 39 -24.83 11.76 19.12
CA PRO A 39 -26.04 11.07 19.57
C PRO A 39 -26.19 9.69 18.93
N ASP A 40 -26.77 8.77 19.70
CA ASP A 40 -27.06 7.39 19.29
C ASP A 40 -25.84 6.56 18.85
N ARG A 41 -24.64 6.93 19.33
CA ARG A 41 -23.42 6.17 19.13
C ARG A 41 -22.76 5.80 20.45
N THR A 42 -22.22 4.60 20.48
CA THR A 42 -21.45 4.06 21.59
C THR A 42 -20.06 3.65 21.13
N VAL A 43 -19.10 3.70 22.05
CA VAL A 43 -17.73 3.23 21.83
C VAL A 43 -17.32 2.31 22.96
N ILE A 44 -16.38 1.42 22.68
CA ILE A 44 -15.74 0.56 23.67
C ILE A 44 -14.43 1.21 24.12
N GLN A 45 -13.94 0.85 25.30
CA GLN A 45 -12.72 1.44 25.86
C GLN A 45 -11.43 0.73 25.45
N TRP A 46 -11.53 -0.45 24.83
CA TRP A 46 -10.39 -1.21 24.32
C TRP A 46 -9.85 -0.65 23.01
N ASP A 47 -8.54 -0.74 22.86
CA ASP A 47 -7.86 -0.35 21.62
C ASP A 47 -7.76 -1.52 20.63
N LYS A 48 -7.03 -1.29 19.53
CA LYS A 48 -6.86 -2.31 18.48
C LYS A 48 -6.12 -3.55 18.98
N GLU A 49 -5.11 -3.39 19.83
CA GLU A 49 -4.25 -4.47 20.31
C GLU A 49 -5.01 -5.34 21.32
N ASP A 50 -5.83 -4.72 22.17
CA ASP A 50 -6.76 -5.42 23.07
C ASP A 50 -7.77 -6.27 22.27
N LEU A 51 -8.36 -5.70 21.22
CA LEU A 51 -9.31 -6.40 20.35
C LEU A 51 -8.70 -7.61 19.64
N GLU A 52 -7.47 -7.45 19.14
CA GLU A 52 -6.72 -8.52 18.47
C GLU A 52 -6.39 -9.63 19.47
N SER A 53 -5.97 -9.28 20.69
CA SER A 53 -5.67 -10.23 21.77
C SER A 53 -6.89 -11.04 22.21
N MET A 54 -8.08 -10.42 22.19
CA MET A 54 -9.35 -11.06 22.52
C MET A 54 -9.98 -11.82 21.36
N GLY A 55 -9.36 -11.80 20.17
CA GLY A 55 -9.88 -12.48 18.98
C GLY A 55 -11.21 -11.91 18.48
N LEU A 56 -11.50 -10.64 18.76
CA LEU A 56 -12.75 -10.00 18.36
C LEU A 56 -12.71 -9.56 16.90
N LEU A 57 -13.84 -9.74 16.21
CA LEU A 57 -13.97 -9.32 14.82
C LEU A 57 -14.07 -7.80 14.75
N LYS A 58 -13.03 -7.18 14.17
CA LYS A 58 -13.00 -5.77 13.82
C LYS A 58 -13.32 -5.58 12.35
N VAL A 59 -14.21 -4.65 12.02
CA VAL A 59 -14.52 -4.22 10.65
C VAL A 59 -14.31 -2.72 10.53
N ASP A 60 -13.51 -2.30 9.55
CA ASP A 60 -13.32 -0.88 9.26
C ASP A 60 -14.24 -0.43 8.11
N VAL A 61 -15.24 0.38 8.45
CA VAL A 61 -16.15 1.04 7.52
C VAL A 61 -15.58 2.41 7.18
N LEU A 62 -14.69 2.42 6.18
CA LEU A 62 -14.01 3.63 5.72
C LEU A 62 -14.91 4.46 4.81
N ALA A 63 -15.14 5.72 5.18
CA ALA A 63 -15.82 6.69 4.32
C ALA A 63 -14.84 7.33 3.34
N LEU A 64 -14.67 6.72 2.16
CA LEU A 64 -13.83 7.28 1.11
C LEU A 64 -14.64 8.25 0.24
N GLY A 65 -14.40 9.55 0.40
CA GLY A 65 -15.11 10.61 -0.34
C GLY A 65 -15.05 10.44 -1.86
N MET A 66 -13.98 9.85 -2.38
CA MET A 66 -13.84 9.58 -3.82
C MET A 66 -14.89 8.60 -4.35
N LEU A 67 -15.31 7.60 -3.57
CA LEU A 67 -16.39 6.70 -4.01
C LEU A 67 -17.73 7.45 -4.13
N THR A 68 -17.97 8.44 -3.26
CA THR A 68 -19.16 9.30 -3.37
C THR A 68 -19.09 10.19 -4.60
N MET A 69 -17.91 10.75 -4.90
CA MET A 69 -17.70 11.56 -6.10
C MET A 69 -17.92 10.72 -7.36
N LEU A 70 -17.30 9.53 -7.46
CA LEU A 70 -17.49 8.62 -8.60
C LEU A 70 -18.98 8.28 -8.82
N ARG A 71 -19.71 7.96 -7.74
CA ARG A 71 -21.16 7.70 -7.82
C ARG A 71 -21.93 8.90 -8.39
N LYS A 72 -21.62 10.13 -7.93
CA LYS A 72 -22.28 11.35 -8.41
C LYS A 72 -21.92 11.62 -9.87
N SER A 73 -20.65 11.49 -10.25
CA SER A 73 -20.17 11.71 -11.62
C SER A 73 -20.83 10.75 -12.59
N LEU A 74 -20.92 9.46 -12.26
CA LEU A 74 -21.66 8.48 -13.07
C LEU A 74 -23.13 8.83 -13.19
N GLY A 75 -23.76 9.35 -12.12
CA GLY A 75 -25.13 9.86 -12.17
C GLY A 75 -25.33 10.95 -13.21
N TYR A 76 -24.39 11.91 -13.30
CA TYR A 76 -24.43 12.97 -14.31
C TYR A 76 -24.09 12.48 -15.71
N ILE A 77 -23.09 11.61 -15.87
CA ILE A 77 -22.70 11.05 -17.17
C ILE A 77 -23.87 10.28 -17.78
N ASN A 78 -24.62 9.54 -16.97
CA ASN A 78 -25.76 8.75 -17.44
C ASN A 78 -26.86 9.60 -18.10
N GLU A 79 -26.96 10.90 -17.79
CA GLU A 79 -27.96 11.80 -18.38
C GLU A 79 -27.73 12.02 -19.89
N TYR A 80 -26.48 11.93 -20.36
CA TYR A 80 -26.13 12.15 -21.78
C TYR A 80 -25.40 10.97 -22.43
N GLU A 81 -24.83 10.03 -21.66
CA GLU A 81 -24.22 8.79 -22.13
C GLU A 81 -24.84 7.58 -21.39
N PRO A 82 -26.01 7.09 -21.84
CA PRO A 82 -26.79 6.09 -21.08
C PRO A 82 -26.14 4.72 -20.94
N ASP A 83 -25.14 4.41 -21.77
CA ASP A 83 -24.42 3.13 -21.78
C ASP A 83 -23.41 3.01 -20.63
N ILE A 84 -22.99 4.13 -20.04
CA ILE A 84 -22.10 4.15 -18.87
C ILE A 84 -22.94 4.27 -17.60
N LYS A 85 -23.23 3.13 -16.93
CA LYS A 85 -24.07 3.08 -15.72
C LYS A 85 -23.25 2.84 -14.46
N THR A 86 -22.17 2.11 -14.59
CA THR A 86 -21.32 1.65 -13.51
C THR A 86 -19.84 1.84 -13.88
N LEU A 87 -18.96 1.69 -12.88
CA LEU A 87 -17.51 1.73 -13.12
C LEU A 87 -17.02 0.66 -14.10
N ALA A 88 -17.74 -0.47 -14.21
CA ALA A 88 -17.37 -1.56 -15.11
C ALA A 88 -17.60 -1.21 -16.59
N ASP A 89 -18.47 -0.24 -16.87
CA ASP A 89 -18.84 0.19 -18.21
C ASP A 89 -17.84 1.22 -18.79
N ILE A 90 -16.95 1.76 -17.96
CA ILE A 90 -15.93 2.72 -18.39
C ILE A 90 -14.89 1.99 -19.27
N PRO A 91 -14.60 2.50 -20.48
CA PRO A 91 -13.56 1.95 -21.34
C PRO A 91 -12.22 1.83 -20.61
N ARG A 92 -11.56 0.68 -20.79
CA ARG A 92 -10.22 0.45 -20.24
C ARG A 92 -9.17 1.01 -21.19
N GLU A 93 -8.02 1.37 -20.61
CA GLU A 93 -6.83 1.81 -21.35
C GLU A 93 -7.08 3.02 -22.25
N ASP A 94 -7.88 3.98 -21.77
CA ASP A 94 -8.20 5.21 -22.49
C ASP A 94 -6.94 6.09 -22.75
N PRO A 95 -6.58 6.37 -24.02
CA PRO A 95 -5.39 7.14 -24.35
C PRO A 95 -5.42 8.59 -23.83
N GLU A 96 -6.59 9.25 -23.85
CA GLU A 96 -6.72 10.64 -23.43
C GLU A 96 -6.44 10.80 -21.93
N THR A 97 -6.94 9.86 -21.12
CA THR A 97 -6.62 9.75 -19.70
C THR A 97 -5.10 9.61 -19.48
N TYR A 98 -4.42 8.77 -20.27
CA TYR A 98 -2.98 8.62 -20.15
C TYR A 98 -2.20 9.85 -20.62
N ASP A 99 -2.64 10.56 -21.64
CA ASP A 99 -2.02 11.79 -22.11
C ASP A 99 -2.14 12.92 -21.08
N MET A 100 -3.33 13.08 -20.48
CA MET A 100 -3.55 13.98 -19.34
C MET A 100 -2.59 13.66 -18.19
N LEU A 101 -2.48 12.38 -17.82
CA LEU A 101 -1.56 11.94 -16.77
C LEU A 101 -0.09 12.16 -17.16
N CYS A 102 0.31 11.90 -18.41
CA CYS A 102 1.67 12.17 -18.88
C CYS A 102 2.05 13.66 -18.84
N ALA A 103 1.07 14.56 -18.99
CA ALA A 103 1.26 15.99 -18.81
C ALA A 103 1.39 16.40 -17.33
N GLY A 104 1.11 15.49 -16.39
CA GLY A 104 1.06 15.76 -14.96
C GLY A 104 -0.20 16.49 -14.51
N ASP A 105 -1.24 16.53 -15.36
CA ASP A 105 -2.52 17.17 -15.08
C ASP A 105 -3.43 16.23 -14.29
N SER A 106 -3.06 15.96 -13.04
CA SER A 106 -3.74 14.99 -12.18
C SER A 106 -4.43 15.61 -10.97
N VAL A 107 -4.68 16.94 -11.00
CA VAL A 107 -5.42 17.62 -9.93
C VAL A 107 -6.83 17.02 -9.84
N GLY A 108 -7.27 16.69 -8.62
CA GLY A 108 -8.52 15.96 -8.38
C GLY A 108 -8.52 14.48 -8.76
N THR A 109 -7.40 13.91 -9.22
CA THR A 109 -7.28 12.48 -9.54
C THR A 109 -6.73 11.69 -8.36
N PHE A 110 -7.53 10.74 -7.86
CA PHE A 110 -7.22 9.98 -6.65
C PHE A 110 -5.84 9.31 -6.68
N GLN A 111 -5.12 9.39 -5.55
CA GLN A 111 -3.77 8.84 -5.32
C GLN A 111 -2.61 9.43 -6.14
N VAL A 112 -2.87 10.11 -7.26
CA VAL A 112 -1.81 10.66 -8.14
C VAL A 112 -1.78 12.19 -8.20
N GLU A 113 -2.52 12.87 -7.32
CA GLU A 113 -2.61 14.35 -7.23
C GLU A 113 -1.50 15.03 -6.41
N SER A 114 -0.78 14.29 -5.54
CA SER A 114 0.21 14.94 -4.68
C SER A 114 1.36 15.54 -5.51
N ARG A 115 2.04 16.58 -5.00
CA ARG A 115 3.17 17.23 -5.70
C ARG A 115 4.23 16.23 -6.18
N ALA A 116 4.55 15.23 -5.35
CA ALA A 116 5.52 14.20 -5.70
C ALA A 116 5.00 13.28 -6.83
N GLN A 117 3.71 12.95 -6.80
CA GLN A 117 3.07 12.15 -7.85
C GLN A 117 3.00 12.92 -9.17
N MET A 118 2.49 14.15 -9.15
CA MET A 118 2.42 15.05 -10.31
C MET A 118 3.80 15.27 -10.96
N ALA A 119 4.86 15.47 -10.17
CA ALA A 119 6.21 15.65 -10.69
C ALA A 119 6.80 14.36 -11.29
N MET A 120 6.34 13.20 -10.84
CA MET A 120 6.81 11.90 -11.31
C MET A 120 6.11 11.47 -12.61
N LEU A 121 4.83 11.82 -12.76
CA LEU A 121 4.01 11.42 -13.90
C LEU A 121 4.64 11.72 -15.29
N PRO A 122 5.15 12.95 -15.58
CA PRO A 122 5.83 13.24 -16.86
C PRO A 122 7.15 12.49 -17.07
N ARG A 123 7.75 11.98 -15.99
CA ARG A 123 8.99 11.18 -16.04
C ARG A 123 8.68 9.71 -16.29
N LEU A 124 7.60 9.20 -15.70
CA LEU A 124 7.14 7.82 -15.86
C LEU A 124 6.45 7.59 -17.21
N LYS A 125 5.65 8.56 -17.67
CA LYS A 125 4.81 8.49 -18.86
C LYS A 125 3.95 7.21 -18.88
N PRO A 126 2.93 7.11 -18.02
CA PRO A 126 2.08 5.94 -17.97
C PRO A 126 1.32 5.75 -19.29
N ARG A 127 1.29 4.53 -19.81
CA ARG A 127 0.61 4.13 -21.05
C ARG A 127 -0.25 2.88 -20.88
N CYS A 128 -0.26 2.29 -19.69
CA CYS A 128 -1.23 1.27 -19.32
C CYS A 128 -1.59 1.32 -17.83
N PHE A 129 -2.63 0.59 -17.43
CA PHE A 129 -3.05 0.55 -16.02
C PHE A 129 -1.92 0.12 -15.08
N TYR A 130 -1.09 -0.84 -15.49
CA TYR A 130 0.01 -1.34 -14.66
C TYR A 130 1.06 -0.26 -14.37
N ASP A 131 1.24 0.72 -15.25
CA ASP A 131 2.12 1.85 -14.99
C ASP A 131 1.63 2.71 -13.82
N LEU A 132 0.30 2.84 -13.65
CA LEU A 132 -0.28 3.55 -12.50
C LEU A 132 -0.06 2.80 -11.19
N VAL A 133 -0.11 1.46 -11.24
CA VAL A 133 0.24 0.61 -10.09
C VAL A 133 1.68 0.88 -9.65
N ILE A 134 2.62 0.97 -10.62
CA ILE A 134 4.02 1.30 -10.34
C ILE A 134 4.16 2.74 -9.85
N GLN A 135 3.50 3.72 -10.49
CA GLN A 135 3.50 5.13 -10.09
C GLN A 135 3.15 5.30 -8.62
N ILE A 136 2.06 4.66 -8.18
CA ILE A 136 1.58 4.72 -6.80
C ILE A 136 2.53 4.01 -5.83
N ALA A 137 3.16 2.91 -6.25
CA ALA A 137 4.07 2.15 -5.42
C ALA A 137 5.42 2.84 -5.23
N ILE A 138 6.00 3.40 -6.30
CA ILE A 138 7.37 3.91 -6.32
C ILE A 138 7.51 5.28 -5.65
N VAL A 139 6.45 6.09 -5.63
CA VAL A 139 6.41 7.40 -4.95
C VAL A 139 5.99 7.21 -3.48
N ARG A 140 6.78 6.43 -2.74
CA ARG A 140 6.60 6.15 -1.30
C ARG A 140 7.95 6.24 -0.57
N PRO A 141 7.97 6.52 0.74
CA PRO A 141 9.21 6.68 1.50
C PRO A 141 10.18 5.50 1.34
N GLY A 142 9.69 4.26 1.42
CA GLY A 142 10.52 3.06 1.30
C GLY A 142 11.28 2.98 -0.04
N PRO A 143 10.60 2.94 -1.19
CA PRO A 143 11.26 2.93 -2.50
C PRO A 143 12.14 4.16 -2.79
N ILE A 144 11.78 5.33 -2.28
CA ILE A 144 12.60 6.55 -2.42
C ILE A 144 13.92 6.41 -1.64
N GLN A 145 13.84 6.00 -0.38
CA GLN A 145 15.03 5.80 0.48
C GLN A 145 15.88 4.61 0.01
N GLY A 146 15.23 3.56 -0.50
CA GLY A 146 15.90 2.40 -1.10
C GLY A 146 16.48 2.65 -2.49
N GLY A 147 16.43 3.89 -3.01
CA GLY A 147 17.06 4.26 -4.27
C GLY A 147 16.43 3.60 -5.51
N MET A 148 15.21 3.08 -5.42
CA MET A 148 14.56 2.29 -6.48
C MET A 148 14.05 3.14 -7.64
N VAL A 149 13.76 4.42 -7.40
CA VAL A 149 13.14 5.35 -8.37
C VAL A 149 14.01 5.55 -9.61
N HIS A 150 15.30 5.82 -9.41
CA HIS A 150 16.21 6.19 -10.50
C HIS A 150 16.51 5.01 -11.45
N PRO A 151 16.89 3.82 -10.97
CA PRO A 151 17.11 2.65 -11.84
C PRO A 151 15.87 2.33 -12.67
N TYR A 152 14.68 2.34 -12.04
CA TYR A 152 13.43 2.04 -12.75
C TYR A 152 13.18 3.05 -13.88
N LEU A 153 13.29 4.36 -13.60
CA LEU A 153 13.09 5.39 -14.63
C LEU A 153 14.12 5.33 -15.75
N ARG A 154 15.38 5.04 -15.44
CA ARG A 154 16.43 4.94 -16.46
C ARG A 154 16.14 3.79 -17.41
N ARG A 155 15.80 2.61 -16.88
CA ARG A 155 15.45 1.42 -17.66
C ARG A 155 14.18 1.65 -18.47
N ARG A 156 13.18 2.30 -17.89
CA ARG A 156 11.93 2.62 -18.59
C ARG A 156 12.10 3.61 -19.75
N ASN A 157 13.09 4.50 -19.66
CA ASN A 157 13.43 5.46 -20.72
C ASN A 157 14.57 4.96 -21.61
N ASP A 158 14.89 3.66 -21.59
CA ASP A 158 15.96 3.04 -22.38
C ASP A 158 17.36 3.65 -22.15
N LEU A 159 17.58 4.30 -21.01
CA LEU A 159 18.86 4.91 -20.60
C LEU A 159 19.79 3.94 -19.87
N GLU A 160 19.31 2.72 -19.59
CA GLU A 160 20.03 1.65 -18.91
C GLU A 160 19.49 0.31 -19.40
N GLN A 161 20.38 -0.60 -19.81
CA GLN A 161 19.98 -1.94 -20.20
C GLN A 161 19.49 -2.73 -18.98
N ILE A 162 18.41 -3.48 -19.17
CA ILE A 162 17.88 -4.35 -18.12
C ILE A 162 18.64 -5.67 -18.17
N THR A 163 19.25 -6.04 -17.04
CA THR A 163 19.92 -7.33 -16.87
C THR A 163 19.28 -8.09 -15.72
N TYR A 164 19.19 -9.41 -15.88
CA TYR A 164 18.66 -10.31 -14.87
C TYR A 164 19.72 -11.35 -14.54
N PRO A 165 19.98 -11.65 -13.25
CA PRO A 165 20.98 -12.65 -12.88
C PRO A 165 20.58 -14.08 -13.25
N SER A 166 19.28 -14.37 -13.37
CA SER A 166 18.77 -15.68 -13.78
C SER A 166 17.36 -15.57 -14.38
N PRO A 167 16.92 -16.56 -15.19
CA PRO A 167 15.55 -16.60 -15.72
C PRO A 167 14.48 -16.60 -14.62
N ALA A 168 14.79 -17.21 -13.47
CA ALA A 168 13.87 -17.25 -12.33
C ALA A 168 13.67 -15.86 -11.70
N ILE A 169 14.72 -15.03 -11.66
CA ILE A 169 14.63 -13.64 -11.20
C ILE A 169 13.93 -12.76 -12.24
N GLU A 170 14.20 -13.00 -13.53
CA GLU A 170 13.50 -12.31 -14.62
C GLU A 170 11.98 -12.48 -14.51
N ASP A 171 11.50 -13.70 -14.26
CA ASP A 171 10.06 -13.96 -14.09
C ASP A 171 9.42 -13.21 -12.91
N ILE A 172 10.19 -12.80 -11.92
CA ILE A 172 9.73 -12.02 -10.77
C ILE A 172 9.76 -10.52 -11.05
N LEU A 173 10.81 -10.04 -11.72
CA LEU A 173 11.12 -8.61 -11.83
C LEU A 173 10.89 -8.03 -13.23
N LYS A 174 10.51 -8.83 -14.23
CA LYS A 174 10.29 -8.34 -15.60
C LYS A 174 9.28 -7.21 -15.69
N THR A 175 8.19 -7.32 -14.93
CA THR A 175 7.13 -6.31 -14.92
C THR A 175 7.57 -4.99 -14.30
N THR A 176 8.62 -5.00 -13.48
CA THR A 176 9.20 -3.82 -12.84
C THR A 176 10.62 -3.53 -13.34
N LEU A 177 10.95 -4.00 -14.55
CA LEU A 177 12.22 -3.71 -15.23
C LEU A 177 13.45 -4.05 -14.37
N GLY A 178 13.41 -5.17 -13.65
CA GLY A 178 14.52 -5.62 -12.81
C GLY A 178 14.67 -4.88 -11.48
N VAL A 179 13.67 -4.08 -11.06
CA VAL A 179 13.69 -3.34 -9.78
C VAL A 179 12.63 -3.92 -8.83
N PRO A 180 12.97 -4.37 -7.61
CA PRO A 180 12.00 -4.95 -6.68
C PRO A 180 11.18 -3.84 -5.98
N ILE A 181 10.07 -3.43 -6.59
CA ILE A 181 9.22 -2.33 -6.11
C ILE A 181 8.18 -2.82 -5.11
N PHE A 182 7.67 -4.05 -5.29
CA PHE A 182 6.58 -4.60 -4.48
C PHE A 182 7.09 -5.56 -3.40
N GLN A 183 6.40 -5.62 -2.26
CA GLN A 183 6.76 -6.53 -1.16
C GLN A 183 6.70 -8.00 -1.61
N GLU A 184 5.72 -8.33 -2.43
CA GLU A 184 5.52 -9.65 -3.02
C GLU A 184 6.72 -10.07 -3.88
N GLN A 185 7.38 -9.13 -4.55
CA GLN A 185 8.60 -9.41 -5.31
C GLN A 185 9.77 -9.73 -4.37
N VAL A 186 9.93 -8.97 -3.28
CA VAL A 186 10.97 -9.22 -2.27
C VAL A 186 10.78 -10.61 -1.65
N ILE A 187 9.55 -10.97 -1.31
CA ILE A 187 9.22 -12.29 -0.75
C ILE A 187 9.54 -13.41 -1.75
N ARG A 188 9.13 -13.25 -3.02
CA ARG A 188 9.43 -14.24 -4.07
C ARG A 188 10.93 -14.35 -4.33
N LEU A 189 11.68 -13.25 -4.31
CA LEU A 189 13.14 -13.27 -4.41
C LEU A 189 13.76 -14.02 -3.24
N ALA A 190 13.30 -13.81 -2.01
CA ALA A 190 13.82 -14.54 -0.85
C ALA A 190 13.60 -16.05 -0.98
N MET A 191 12.45 -16.48 -1.50
CA MET A 191 12.17 -17.90 -1.72
C MET A 191 13.01 -18.50 -2.86
N VAL A 192 13.08 -17.81 -4.01
CA VAL A 192 13.72 -18.33 -5.23
C VAL A 192 15.23 -18.18 -5.23
N ALA A 193 15.74 -17.05 -4.76
CA ALA A 193 17.16 -16.72 -4.78
C ALA A 193 17.87 -17.09 -3.47
N ALA A 194 17.20 -16.92 -2.31
CA ALA A 194 17.78 -17.17 -0.99
C ALA A 194 17.29 -18.45 -0.30
N GLY A 195 16.44 -19.25 -0.95
CA GLY A 195 15.98 -20.55 -0.44
C GLY A 195 15.05 -20.48 0.78
N PHE A 196 14.37 -19.35 1.01
CA PHE A 196 13.44 -19.23 2.13
C PHE A 196 12.26 -20.19 1.97
N THR A 197 11.91 -20.86 3.06
CA THR A 197 10.67 -21.67 3.14
C THR A 197 9.43 -20.76 3.16
N GLY A 198 8.26 -21.32 2.89
CA GLY A 198 7.00 -20.56 2.96
C GLY A 198 6.71 -19.94 4.33
N GLY A 199 7.13 -20.61 5.42
CA GLY A 199 7.02 -20.07 6.78
C GLY A 199 7.94 -18.87 7.01
N GLU A 200 9.17 -18.94 6.54
CA GLU A 200 10.15 -17.85 6.65
C GLU A 200 9.77 -16.65 5.77
N ALA A 201 9.20 -16.91 4.59
CA ALA A 201 8.63 -15.90 3.72
C ALA A 201 7.50 -15.11 4.40
N ASP A 202 6.60 -15.78 5.15
CA ASP A 202 5.57 -15.07 5.93
C ASP A 202 6.17 -14.27 7.09
N GLN A 203 7.18 -14.81 7.77
CA GLN A 203 7.88 -14.07 8.84
C GLN A 203 8.57 -12.81 8.28
N LEU A 204 9.24 -12.90 7.13
CA LEU A 204 9.84 -11.77 6.43
C LEU A 204 8.77 -10.73 6.05
N ARG A 205 7.63 -11.16 5.51
CA ARG A 205 6.50 -10.28 5.16
C ARG A 205 6.00 -9.49 6.38
N ARG A 206 5.82 -10.16 7.52
CA ARG A 206 5.40 -9.52 8.78
C ARG A 206 6.44 -8.52 9.27
N ALA A 207 7.73 -8.87 9.21
CA ALA A 207 8.82 -7.97 9.59
C ALA A 207 8.85 -6.72 8.71
N MET A 208 8.64 -6.85 7.39
CA MET A 208 8.55 -5.71 6.47
C MET A 208 7.35 -4.80 6.75
N ALA A 209 6.22 -5.34 7.21
CA ALA A 209 5.04 -4.55 7.57
C ALA A 209 5.26 -3.71 8.84
N ASN A 210 6.14 -4.14 9.74
CA ASN A 210 6.48 -3.47 11.00
C ASN A 210 7.76 -2.61 10.92
N TRP A 211 8.22 -2.32 9.70
CA TRP A 211 9.47 -1.58 9.47
C TRP A 211 9.51 -0.26 10.25
N GLY A 212 10.59 -0.07 11.02
CA GLY A 212 10.82 1.12 11.84
C GLY A 212 10.32 1.02 13.29
N LYS A 213 9.61 -0.05 13.66
CA LYS A 213 9.23 -0.35 15.06
C LYS A 213 10.09 -1.46 15.69
N ASP A 214 10.49 -2.47 14.90
CA ASP A 214 11.27 -3.61 15.38
C ASP A 214 12.55 -3.85 14.56
N SER A 215 13.60 -4.34 15.23
CA SER A 215 14.90 -4.71 14.65
C SER A 215 14.91 -6.11 13.99
N THR A 216 13.78 -6.80 13.99
CA THR A 216 13.65 -8.20 13.54
C THR A 216 14.01 -8.41 12.08
N LEU A 217 13.94 -7.37 11.25
CA LEU A 217 14.29 -7.49 9.85
C LEU A 217 15.80 -7.69 9.61
N MET A 218 16.66 -7.15 10.49
CA MET A 218 18.12 -7.39 10.41
C MET A 218 18.47 -8.87 10.57
N HIS A 219 17.64 -9.67 11.26
CA HIS A 219 17.86 -11.11 11.39
C HIS A 219 17.74 -11.86 10.05
N PHE A 220 16.93 -11.33 9.11
CA PHE A 220 16.76 -11.94 7.80
C PHE A 220 17.84 -11.54 6.80
N GLU A 221 18.59 -10.46 7.06
CA GLU A 221 19.62 -9.94 6.14
C GLU A 221 20.74 -10.97 5.93
N GLU A 222 21.36 -11.45 7.01
CA GLU A 222 22.45 -12.41 6.93
C GLU A 222 22.02 -13.70 6.24
N LYS A 223 20.83 -14.20 6.56
CA LYS A 223 20.26 -15.39 5.94
C LYS A 223 19.98 -15.18 4.45
N PHE A 224 19.42 -14.03 4.10
CA PHE A 224 19.12 -13.67 2.71
C PHE A 224 20.40 -13.61 1.87
N ILE A 225 21.43 -12.92 2.35
CA ILE A 225 22.73 -12.81 1.68
C ILE A 225 23.37 -14.20 1.54
N ASN A 226 23.46 -14.97 2.62
CA ASN A 226 24.03 -16.32 2.59
C ASN A 226 23.27 -17.25 1.63
N GLY A 227 21.94 -17.15 1.61
CA GLY A 227 21.10 -17.91 0.69
C GLY A 227 21.35 -17.52 -0.77
N MET A 228 21.47 -16.22 -1.07
CA MET A 228 21.79 -15.74 -2.42
C MET A 228 23.19 -16.18 -2.87
N LEU A 229 24.19 -16.10 -2.00
CA LEU A 229 25.55 -16.57 -2.29
C LEU A 229 25.57 -18.08 -2.57
N GLN A 230 24.84 -18.88 -1.77
CA GLN A 230 24.69 -20.31 -2.02
C GLN A 230 23.93 -20.61 -3.31
N GLY A 231 23.01 -19.73 -3.70
CA GLY A 231 22.29 -19.77 -4.98
C GLY A 231 23.11 -19.36 -6.20
N GLY A 232 24.38 -18.95 -6.01
CA GLY A 232 25.29 -18.57 -7.09
C GLY A 232 25.14 -17.12 -7.56
N TYR A 233 24.54 -16.25 -6.74
CA TYR A 233 24.44 -14.81 -7.02
C TYR A 233 25.60 -14.06 -6.34
N GLU A 234 26.13 -13.03 -7.00
CA GLU A 234 27.20 -12.14 -6.49
C GLU A 234 26.68 -11.01 -5.61
#